data_AF-A0A8T6N7B1-F1
#
_entry.id   AF-A0A8T6N7B1-F1
#
_cell.length_a   1.000
_cell.length_b   1.000
_cell.length_c   1.000
_cell.angle_alpha   90.00
_cell.angle_beta   90.00
_cell.angle_gamma   90.00
#
_symmetry.space_group_name_H-M   'P 1'
#
loop_
_entity.id
_entity.type
_entity.pdbx_description
1 polymer ?
#
loop_
_entity_poly.entity_id
_entity_poly.type
_entity_poly.pdbx_seq_one_letter_code
_entity_poly.pdbx_strand_id
1 'polypeptide(L)'
;MSMIMVGAMMGMFMIPIANMATTTAKSRSVLQARILYESEIDRLRRLWSIDQQNFDAIMPHNDKCEFNRDVDLNSGFESHGYTTDGEGFNAHVTCYFGTEYAGGEDVVLAYPASDKNPGQYQDLNLDGFEDTTGLPTHYDQCYAGWKGDGFKYTSCDIGTTYVIPMYQPMYNAMDPADLANARAK
;
A
#
# COMPACT_ATOMS: atom_id res chain seq x y z
N MET A 1 76.00 25.63 -20.32
CA MET A 1 74.59 25.84 -20.73
C MET A 1 73.97 24.46 -20.85
N SER A 2 73.51 23.91 -19.75
CA SER A 2 72.16 24.04 -19.18
C SER A 2 71.18 23.04 -19.82
N MET A 3 70.63 22.25 -18.90
CA MET A 3 69.90 21.01 -19.03
C MET A 3 68.44 21.20 -19.49
N ILE A 4 67.92 20.15 -20.14
CA ILE A 4 66.56 19.58 -20.00
C ILE A 4 65.38 20.49 -20.41
N MET A 5 64.72 20.12 -21.51
CA MET A 5 63.26 20.19 -21.63
C MET A 5 62.73 18.88 -22.25
N VAL A 6 62.62 17.86 -21.40
CA VAL A 6 61.71 16.72 -21.60
C VAL A 6 60.68 16.83 -20.50
N GLY A 7 59.40 16.77 -20.85
CA GLY A 7 58.32 16.62 -19.88
C GLY A 7 57.27 17.72 -19.90
N ALA A 8 56.50 17.79 -20.98
CA ALA A 8 55.17 18.37 -20.90
C ALA A 8 54.18 17.39 -21.54
N MET A 9 53.06 17.19 -20.85
CA MET A 9 51.84 16.53 -21.32
C MET A 9 51.75 15.00 -21.13
N MET A 10 51.65 14.56 -19.88
CA MET A 10 50.89 13.37 -19.48
C MET A 10 50.15 13.70 -18.17
N GLY A 11 49.06 14.46 -18.27
CA GLY A 11 48.36 14.98 -17.08
C GLY A 11 46.87 15.27 -17.32
N MET A 12 46.21 14.48 -18.17
CA MET A 12 44.75 14.40 -18.30
C MET A 12 44.52 12.95 -18.74
N PHE A 13 43.77 12.06 -18.10
CA PHE A 13 42.47 12.19 -17.46
C PHE A 13 42.34 11.04 -16.45
N MET A 14 42.47 11.31 -15.16
CA MET A 14 41.99 10.37 -14.15
C MET A 14 41.25 11.19 -13.11
N ILE A 15 40.03 10.73 -12.81
CA ILE A 15 39.09 11.12 -11.76
C ILE A 15 37.85 11.88 -12.31
N PRO A 16 36.60 11.48 -11.95
CA PRO A 16 36.18 10.49 -10.96
C PRO A 16 35.21 9.42 -11.50
N ILE A 17 35.66 8.17 -11.65
CA ILE A 17 34.76 7.00 -11.64
C ILE A 17 34.04 6.89 -10.28
N ALA A 18 34.58 7.52 -9.22
CA ALA A 18 33.99 7.58 -7.89
C ALA A 18 32.57 8.18 -7.89
N ASN A 19 32.28 9.19 -8.72
CA ASN A 19 30.97 9.85 -8.71
C ASN A 19 29.85 8.99 -9.28
N MET A 20 30.14 8.13 -10.27
CA MET A 20 29.14 7.21 -10.85
C MET A 20 28.86 6.02 -9.93
N ALA A 21 29.87 5.54 -9.19
CA ALA A 21 29.69 4.49 -8.19
C ALA A 21 28.85 5.00 -6.99
N THR A 22 29.07 6.25 -6.55
CA THR A 22 28.28 6.84 -5.45
C THR A 22 26.85 7.18 -5.85
N THR A 23 26.59 7.66 -7.09
CA THR A 23 25.20 7.87 -7.55
C THR A 23 24.44 6.57 -7.74
N THR A 24 25.06 5.53 -8.32
CA THR A 24 24.39 4.22 -8.47
C THR A 24 24.14 3.54 -7.13
N ALA A 25 25.05 3.68 -6.15
CA ALA A 25 24.83 3.22 -4.78
C ALA A 25 23.69 3.98 -4.08
N LYS A 26 23.66 5.32 -4.20
CA LYS A 26 22.59 6.14 -3.63
C LYS A 26 21.22 5.82 -4.23
N SER A 27 21.12 5.61 -5.54
CA SER A 27 19.85 5.19 -6.16
C SER A 27 19.38 3.83 -5.65
N ARG A 28 20.29 2.89 -5.37
CA ARG A 28 19.94 1.57 -4.82
C ARG A 28 19.46 1.67 -3.38
N SER A 29 20.14 2.46 -2.53
CA SER A 29 19.74 2.62 -1.13
C SER A 29 18.39 3.32 -0.99
N VAL A 30 18.11 4.34 -1.81
CA VAL A 30 16.78 4.98 -1.86
C VAL A 30 15.71 3.97 -2.26
N LEU A 31 15.96 3.16 -3.29
CA LEU A 31 15.00 2.17 -3.76
C LEU A 31 14.75 1.08 -2.69
N GLN A 32 15.78 0.67 -1.97
CA GLN A 32 15.65 -0.28 -0.86
C GLN A 32 14.87 0.30 0.32
N ALA A 33 15.14 1.54 0.72
CA ALA A 33 14.36 2.23 1.76
C ALA A 33 12.88 2.30 1.38
N ARG A 34 12.58 2.59 0.10
CA ARG A 34 11.20 2.63 -0.40
C ARG A 34 10.52 1.25 -0.42
N ILE A 35 11.22 0.19 -0.82
CA ILE A 35 10.67 -1.18 -0.74
C ILE A 35 10.34 -1.55 0.70
N LEU A 36 11.20 -1.23 1.66
CA LEU A 36 10.94 -1.46 3.08
C LEU A 36 9.70 -0.70 3.54
N TYR A 37 9.60 0.58 3.19
CA TYR A 37 8.43 1.41 3.49
C TYR A 37 7.13 0.83 2.92
N GLU A 38 7.08 0.53 1.62
CA GLU A 38 5.84 0.02 1.01
C GLU A 38 5.46 -1.36 1.56
N SER A 39 6.45 -2.21 1.85
CA SER A 39 6.18 -3.50 2.51
C SER A 39 5.60 -3.36 3.92
N GLU A 40 6.01 -2.33 4.66
CA GLU A 40 5.50 -2.07 6.01
C GLU A 40 4.08 -1.50 5.95
N ILE A 41 3.81 -0.57 5.03
CA ILE A 41 2.46 -0.03 4.81
C ILE A 41 1.48 -1.14 4.39
N ASP A 42 1.87 -2.02 3.47
CA ASP A 42 1.02 -3.13 3.05
C ASP A 42 0.77 -4.13 4.18
N ARG A 43 1.77 -4.37 5.03
CA ARG A 43 1.59 -5.16 6.26
C ARG A 43 0.58 -4.50 7.20
N LEU A 44 0.71 -3.19 7.44
CA LEU A 44 -0.20 -2.45 8.31
C LEU A 44 -1.63 -2.47 7.76
N ARG A 45 -1.84 -2.25 6.47
CA ARG A 45 -3.16 -2.40 5.82
C ARG A 45 -3.77 -3.77 6.04
N ARG A 46 -2.96 -4.82 5.94
CA ARG A 46 -3.42 -6.19 6.16
C ARG A 46 -3.76 -6.48 7.62
N LEU A 47 -2.98 -5.95 8.57
CA LEU A 47 -3.29 -6.11 9.99
C LEU A 47 -4.55 -5.34 10.34
N TRP A 48 -4.67 -4.12 9.83
CA TRP A 48 -5.82 -3.24 10.03
C TRP A 48 -7.13 -3.84 9.50
N SER A 49 -7.07 -4.58 8.39
CA SER A 49 -8.24 -5.28 7.87
C SER A 49 -8.65 -6.51 8.68
N ILE A 50 -7.78 -7.04 9.54
CA ILE A 50 -8.06 -8.21 10.39
C ILE A 50 -8.57 -7.77 11.76
N ASP A 51 -7.83 -6.87 12.42
CA ASP A 51 -8.13 -6.40 13.77
C ASP A 51 -7.69 -4.94 13.94
N GLN A 52 -8.62 -4.10 14.38
CA GLN A 52 -8.39 -2.68 14.63
C GLN A 52 -8.14 -2.38 16.10
N GLN A 53 -8.31 -3.37 16.99
CA GLN A 53 -8.15 -3.16 18.44
C GLN A 53 -6.66 -3.05 18.80
N ASN A 54 -6.31 -2.02 19.58
CA ASN A 54 -4.94 -1.76 20.06
C ASN A 54 -3.90 -1.67 18.93
N PHE A 55 -4.29 -1.11 17.78
CA PHE A 55 -3.42 -1.00 16.61
C PHE A 55 -2.23 -0.04 16.84
N ASP A 56 -2.41 0.91 17.76
CA ASP A 56 -1.39 1.82 18.30
C ASP A 56 -0.24 1.08 19.05
N ALA A 57 -0.50 -0.12 19.55
CA ALA A 57 0.51 -0.93 20.25
C ALA A 57 1.42 -1.72 19.30
N ILE A 58 1.12 -1.73 17.99
CA ILE A 58 1.92 -2.46 17.00
C ILE A 58 3.30 -1.81 16.86
N MET A 59 4.31 -2.65 16.70
CA MET A 59 5.68 -2.24 16.41
C MET A 59 6.02 -2.48 14.94
N PRO A 60 6.98 -1.72 14.38
CA PRO A 60 7.52 -1.98 13.05
C PRO A 60 8.02 -3.42 12.93
N HIS A 61 7.77 -4.07 11.79
CA HIS A 61 8.27 -5.43 11.58
C HIS A 61 9.79 -5.47 11.39
N ASN A 62 10.35 -4.38 10.86
CA ASN A 62 11.76 -4.26 10.52
C ASN A 62 12.45 -3.24 11.44
N ASP A 63 13.66 -3.55 11.89
CA ASP A 63 14.50 -2.67 12.73
C ASP A 63 14.95 -1.40 11.98
N LYS A 64 14.80 -1.38 10.67
CA LYS A 64 15.07 -0.22 9.81
C LYS A 64 13.86 0.68 9.61
N CYS A 65 12.72 0.36 10.20
CA CYS A 65 11.51 1.17 10.12
C CYS A 65 11.15 1.67 11.50
N GLU A 66 10.70 2.91 11.57
CA GLU A 66 10.30 3.60 12.79
C GLU A 66 8.88 4.15 12.60
N PHE A 67 8.05 4.01 13.64
CA PHE A 67 6.75 4.66 13.68
C PHE A 67 6.94 6.00 14.37
N ASN A 68 6.69 7.08 13.63
CA ASN A 68 6.81 8.41 14.21
C ASN A 68 5.57 8.67 15.08
N ARG A 69 5.76 8.72 16.39
CA ARG A 69 4.69 8.98 17.36
C ARG A 69 4.76 10.41 17.89
N ASP A 70 5.31 11.33 17.09
CA ASP A 70 5.34 12.74 17.44
C ASP A 70 3.91 13.21 17.74
N VAL A 71 3.72 13.65 18.98
CA VAL A 71 2.50 14.27 19.46
C VAL A 71 2.64 15.76 19.22
N ASP A 72 1.82 16.32 18.33
CA ASP A 72 1.72 17.77 18.25
C ASP A 72 0.99 18.27 19.51
N LEU A 73 1.75 18.84 20.42
CA LEU A 73 1.29 19.35 21.72
C LEU A 73 0.18 20.41 21.60
N ASN A 74 0.00 21.01 20.42
CA ASN A 74 -1.02 22.05 20.20
C ASN A 74 -2.34 21.50 19.68
N SER A 75 -2.32 20.37 18.96
CA SER A 75 -3.51 19.71 18.42
C SER A 75 -3.91 18.44 19.20
N GLY A 76 -3.00 17.91 20.03
CA GLY A 76 -3.17 16.61 20.68
C GLY A 76 -3.18 15.45 19.68
N PHE A 77 -2.78 15.70 18.43
CA PHE A 77 -2.77 14.73 17.35
C PHE A 77 -1.48 13.92 17.39
N GLU A 78 -1.62 12.60 17.45
CA GLU A 78 -0.51 11.68 17.24
C GLU A 78 -0.37 11.43 15.74
N SER A 79 0.80 11.72 15.18
CA SER A 79 1.08 11.45 13.76
C SER A 79 0.93 9.95 13.42
N HIS A 80 1.22 9.06 14.36
CA HIS A 80 0.90 7.63 14.28
C HIS A 80 -0.09 7.22 15.36
N GLY A 81 -1.38 7.15 15.02
CA GLY A 81 -2.44 6.88 15.99
C GLY A 81 -3.84 6.89 15.36
N TYR A 82 -4.86 6.65 16.17
CA TYR A 82 -6.25 6.73 15.71
C TYR A 82 -6.61 8.17 15.33
N THR A 83 -7.28 8.35 14.19
CA THR A 83 -7.70 9.68 13.77
C THR A 83 -8.84 10.18 14.66
N THR A 84 -8.79 11.46 15.04
CA THR A 84 -9.83 12.09 15.88
C THR A 84 -11.18 12.18 15.17
N ASP A 85 -11.16 12.22 13.85
CA ASP A 85 -12.33 12.36 12.99
C ASP A 85 -13.07 11.03 12.76
N GLY A 86 -12.55 9.93 13.33
CA GLY A 86 -13.14 8.60 13.19
C GLY A 86 -12.98 7.98 11.81
N GLU A 87 -12.10 8.53 10.97
CA GLU A 87 -11.85 8.02 9.62
C GLU A 87 -11.04 6.72 9.63
N GLY A 88 -10.23 6.47 10.65
CA GLY A 88 -9.39 5.27 10.73
C GLY A 88 -8.18 5.41 11.65
N PHE A 89 -7.07 4.88 11.19
CA PHE A 89 -5.77 4.96 11.85
C PHE A 89 -4.75 5.63 10.95
N ASN A 90 -4.06 6.65 11.45
CA ASN A 90 -2.98 7.31 10.74
C ASN A 90 -1.68 6.53 10.94
N ALA A 91 -1.15 5.97 9.86
CA ALA A 91 0.11 5.25 9.86
C ALA A 91 1.23 6.17 9.38
N HIS A 92 1.94 6.80 10.31
CA HIS A 92 3.17 7.52 10.01
C HIS A 92 4.38 6.60 10.21
N VAL A 93 5.01 6.22 9.10
CA VAL A 93 6.14 5.28 9.09
C VAL A 93 7.30 5.89 8.32
N THR A 94 8.51 5.76 8.84
CA THR A 94 9.74 6.12 8.13
C THR A 94 10.69 4.93 8.14
N CYS A 95 11.17 4.53 6.96
CA CYS A 95 12.12 3.43 6.83
C CYS A 95 13.45 3.91 6.25
N TYR A 96 14.54 3.35 6.75
CA TYR A 96 15.91 3.77 6.48
C TYR A 96 16.71 2.66 5.79
N PHE A 97 17.59 3.05 4.87
CA PHE A 97 18.61 2.16 4.35
C PHE A 97 19.93 2.93 4.17
N GLY A 98 20.86 2.70 5.09
CA GLY A 98 22.08 3.52 5.19
C GLY A 98 21.72 4.94 5.64
N THR A 99 22.08 5.95 4.84
CA THR A 99 21.77 7.37 5.11
C THR A 99 20.50 7.86 4.41
N GLU A 100 19.89 7.02 3.58
CA GLU A 100 18.69 7.37 2.83
C GLU A 100 17.44 6.85 3.56
N TYR A 101 16.31 7.53 3.37
CA TYR A 101 15.04 7.18 4.00
C TYR A 101 13.88 7.28 3.00
N ALA A 102 12.76 6.66 3.35
CA ALA A 102 11.49 6.74 2.63
C ALA A 102 10.32 6.73 3.63
N GLY A 103 9.22 7.40 3.27
CA GLY A 103 8.08 7.63 4.15
C GLY A 103 8.17 8.96 4.88
N GLY A 104 7.62 9.04 6.08
CA GLY A 104 7.50 10.28 6.85
C GLY A 104 6.26 11.12 6.49
N GLU A 105 5.34 10.52 5.73
CA GLU A 105 4.03 11.08 5.41
C GLU A 105 2.94 10.26 6.10
N ASP A 106 1.84 10.93 6.41
CA ASP A 106 0.66 10.34 7.03
C ASP A 106 -0.10 9.49 6.00
N VAL A 107 -0.26 8.20 6.30
CA VAL A 107 -1.08 7.29 5.51
C VAL A 107 -2.30 6.90 6.32
N VAL A 108 -3.46 7.42 5.94
CA VAL A 108 -4.73 7.05 6.59
C VAL A 108 -5.13 5.64 6.17
N LEU A 109 -5.11 4.73 7.14
CA LEU A 109 -5.74 3.41 7.07
C LEU A 109 -7.19 3.59 7.47
N ALA A 110 -8.05 3.86 6.49
CA ALA A 110 -9.48 4.03 6.74
C ALA A 110 -10.05 2.78 7.41
N TYR A 111 -10.95 2.93 8.38
CA TYR A 111 -11.64 1.77 8.95
C TYR A 111 -12.15 0.90 7.81
N PRO A 112 -11.87 -0.41 7.80
CA PRO A 112 -12.62 -1.29 6.92
C PRO A 112 -14.07 -1.07 7.29
N ALA A 113 -14.96 -1.16 6.31
CA ALA A 113 -16.29 -0.63 6.49
C ALA A 113 -17.18 -1.60 7.32
N SER A 114 -16.69 -2.00 8.49
CA SER A 114 -17.32 -2.84 9.50
C SER A 114 -18.33 -2.09 10.37
N ASP A 115 -18.32 -0.75 10.38
CA ASP A 115 -19.40 0.05 11.00
C ASP A 115 -20.65 0.16 10.11
N LYS A 116 -20.56 -0.36 8.90
CA LYS A 116 -21.73 -0.64 8.07
C LYS A 116 -22.14 -2.09 8.32
N ASN A 117 -23.19 -2.26 9.12
CA ASN A 117 -23.78 -3.54 9.53
C ASN A 117 -23.66 -4.65 8.46
N PRO A 118 -23.42 -5.92 8.84
CA PRO A 118 -23.66 -7.05 7.94
C PRO A 118 -25.07 -6.93 7.35
N GLY A 119 -25.15 -6.63 6.05
CA GLY A 119 -26.38 -6.28 5.32
C GLY A 119 -26.38 -4.92 4.60
N GLN A 120 -25.35 -4.09 4.75
CA GLN A 120 -25.23 -2.81 4.02
C GLN A 120 -24.47 -2.90 2.70
N TYR A 121 -23.60 -3.90 2.53
CA TYR A 121 -23.10 -4.25 1.20
C TYR A 121 -24.15 -5.07 0.51
N GLN A 122 -24.53 -4.61 -0.68
CA GLN A 122 -25.48 -5.32 -1.51
C GLN A 122 -24.91 -5.40 -2.91
N ASP A 123 -25.01 -6.59 -3.48
CA ASP A 123 -24.81 -6.87 -4.89
C ASP A 123 -26.10 -7.55 -5.32
N LEU A 124 -27.17 -6.75 -5.45
CA LEU A 124 -28.53 -7.22 -5.73
C LEU A 124 -28.65 -7.74 -7.15
N ASN A 125 -27.87 -7.17 -8.07
CA ASN A 125 -27.85 -7.57 -9.47
C ASN A 125 -26.84 -8.71 -9.73
N LEU A 126 -26.01 -9.06 -8.73
CA LEU A 126 -24.99 -10.12 -8.75
C LEU A 126 -23.99 -9.92 -9.89
N ASP A 127 -23.57 -8.67 -10.10
CA ASP A 127 -22.65 -8.28 -11.17
C ASP A 127 -21.18 -8.23 -10.72
N GLY A 128 -20.91 -8.51 -9.44
CA GLY A 128 -19.58 -8.45 -8.85
C GLY A 128 -19.16 -7.03 -8.50
N PHE A 129 -20.10 -6.10 -8.36
CA PHE A 129 -19.89 -4.78 -7.80
C PHE A 129 -20.86 -4.54 -6.65
N GLU A 130 -20.42 -3.73 -5.71
CA GLU A 130 -21.27 -3.34 -4.60
C GLU A 130 -22.15 -2.17 -5.03
N ASP A 131 -23.47 -2.32 -4.93
CA ASP A 131 -24.47 -1.40 -5.49
C ASP A 131 -24.41 0.02 -4.89
N THR A 132 -23.97 0.16 -3.63
CA THR A 132 -23.94 1.46 -2.94
C THR A 132 -22.74 2.30 -3.35
N THR A 133 -21.58 1.67 -3.53
CA THR A 133 -20.29 2.33 -3.72
C THR A 133 -19.73 2.14 -5.13
N GLY A 134 -20.26 1.18 -5.89
CA GLY A 134 -19.74 0.76 -7.19
C GLY A 134 -18.37 0.09 -7.10
N LEU A 135 -17.94 -0.31 -5.89
CA LEU A 135 -16.63 -0.95 -5.70
C LEU A 135 -16.68 -2.42 -6.14
N PRO A 136 -15.59 -2.93 -6.75
CA PRO A 136 -15.49 -4.34 -7.07
C PRO A 136 -15.55 -5.18 -5.80
N THR A 137 -16.35 -6.25 -5.83
CA THR A 137 -16.52 -7.19 -4.71
C THR A 137 -15.55 -8.37 -4.75
N HIS A 138 -14.86 -8.57 -5.86
CA HIS A 138 -13.91 -9.65 -6.12
C HIS A 138 -12.53 -9.09 -6.45
N TYR A 139 -11.52 -9.97 -6.47
CA TYR A 139 -10.19 -9.58 -6.91
C TYR A 139 -10.16 -9.29 -8.42
N ASP A 140 -9.17 -8.52 -8.84
CA ASP A 140 -8.95 -8.07 -10.22
C ASP A 140 -8.97 -9.20 -11.26
N GLN A 141 -8.59 -10.43 -10.90
CA GLN A 141 -8.64 -11.59 -11.80
C GLN A 141 -10.06 -11.96 -12.25
N CYS A 142 -11.09 -11.49 -11.53
CA CYS A 142 -12.48 -11.67 -11.91
C CYS A 142 -12.97 -10.69 -12.97
N TYR A 143 -12.26 -9.58 -13.23
CA TYR A 143 -12.73 -8.54 -14.14
C TYR A 143 -11.92 -8.54 -15.43
N ALA A 144 -12.60 -8.47 -16.58
CA ALA A 144 -11.97 -8.51 -17.90
C ALA A 144 -11.28 -7.18 -18.31
N GLY A 145 -10.90 -6.35 -17.34
CA GLY A 145 -10.34 -5.01 -17.50
C GLY A 145 -11.34 -3.98 -18.03
N TRP A 146 -10.87 -2.74 -18.16
CA TRP A 146 -11.63 -1.60 -18.68
C TRP A 146 -11.80 -1.69 -20.20
N LYS A 147 -13.04 -1.62 -20.72
CA LYS A 147 -13.36 -1.71 -22.15
C LYS A 147 -13.83 -0.41 -22.79
N GLY A 148 -13.66 0.72 -22.09
CA GLY A 148 -13.97 2.05 -22.61
C GLY A 148 -15.35 2.58 -22.19
N ASP A 149 -16.26 1.69 -21.80
CA ASP A 149 -17.60 1.98 -21.27
C ASP A 149 -17.79 1.49 -19.82
N GLY A 150 -16.75 0.94 -19.21
CA GLY A 150 -16.78 0.35 -17.88
C GLY A 150 -15.85 -0.86 -17.77
N PHE A 151 -15.86 -1.51 -16.61
CA PHE A 151 -15.33 -2.86 -16.46
C PHE A 151 -16.32 -3.86 -17.05
N LYS A 152 -15.85 -4.79 -17.89
CA LYS A 152 -16.71 -5.88 -18.38
C LYS A 152 -16.88 -6.93 -17.28
N TYR A 153 -18.15 -7.26 -17.02
CA TYR A 153 -18.62 -8.24 -16.01
C TYR A 153 -18.07 -9.66 -16.26
N THR A 154 -18.06 -10.44 -15.19
CA THR A 154 -16.97 -11.28 -14.68
C THR A 154 -16.54 -12.50 -15.52
N SER A 155 -15.23 -12.78 -15.52
CA SER A 155 -14.64 -14.04 -16.02
C SER A 155 -14.62 -15.17 -14.99
N CYS A 156 -15.25 -14.97 -13.83
CA CYS A 156 -15.24 -15.89 -12.69
C CYS A 156 -16.65 -16.07 -12.11
N ASP A 157 -16.85 -17.14 -11.35
CA ASP A 157 -18.10 -17.42 -10.65
C ASP A 157 -18.30 -16.45 -9.47
N ILE A 158 -19.40 -15.69 -9.48
CA ILE A 158 -19.77 -14.77 -8.40
C ILE A 158 -19.97 -15.53 -7.07
N GLY A 159 -19.55 -14.89 -5.97
CA GLY A 159 -19.60 -15.46 -4.62
C GLY A 159 -18.68 -16.66 -4.35
N THR A 160 -17.62 -16.88 -5.14
CA THR A 160 -16.68 -18.01 -4.97
C THR A 160 -15.31 -17.57 -4.43
N THR A 161 -14.22 -18.25 -4.82
CA THR A 161 -12.86 -18.16 -4.25
C THR A 161 -12.25 -16.76 -4.33
N TYR A 162 -12.71 -15.91 -5.26
CA TYR A 162 -12.11 -14.61 -5.53
C TYR A 162 -12.83 -13.43 -4.89
N VAL A 163 -13.79 -13.68 -4.00
CA VAL A 163 -14.45 -12.61 -3.23
C VAL A 163 -13.42 -11.94 -2.33
N ILE A 164 -13.37 -10.60 -2.35
CA ILE A 164 -12.52 -9.85 -1.41
C ILE A 164 -13.07 -10.09 0.00
N PRO A 165 -12.21 -10.41 1.00
CA PRO A 165 -12.66 -10.81 2.35
C PRO A 165 -13.69 -9.88 3.00
N MET A 166 -13.62 -8.58 2.71
CA MET A 166 -14.59 -7.58 3.17
C MET A 166 -16.03 -7.88 2.72
N TYR A 167 -16.24 -8.41 1.51
CA TYR A 167 -17.56 -8.73 0.96
C TYR A 167 -17.95 -10.20 1.15
N GLN A 168 -17.07 -11.05 1.69
CA GLN A 168 -17.35 -12.45 1.94
C GLN A 168 -18.63 -12.70 2.76
N PRO A 169 -18.92 -11.92 3.83
CA PRO A 169 -20.14 -12.11 4.60
C PRO A 169 -21.42 -11.91 3.78
N MET A 170 -21.41 -11.03 2.79
CA MET A 170 -22.56 -10.77 1.90
C MET A 170 -22.90 -12.01 1.08
N TYR A 171 -21.91 -12.58 0.37
CA TYR A 171 -22.14 -13.77 -0.45
C TYR A 171 -22.40 -15.03 0.36
N ASN A 172 -21.84 -15.15 1.56
CA ASN A 172 -22.13 -16.27 2.45
C ASN A 172 -23.57 -16.23 3.01
N ALA A 173 -24.18 -15.04 3.09
CA ALA A 173 -25.54 -14.85 3.58
C ALA A 173 -26.62 -14.99 2.48
N MET A 174 -26.22 -15.01 1.20
CA MET A 174 -27.14 -15.13 0.07
C MET A 174 -27.67 -16.56 -0.10
N ASP A 175 -28.87 -16.68 -0.67
CA ASP A 175 -29.44 -17.99 -1.03
C ASP A 175 -28.54 -18.66 -2.09
N PRO A 176 -28.12 -19.93 -1.88
CA PRO A 176 -27.39 -20.69 -2.88
C PRO A 176 -28.06 -20.74 -4.27
N ALA A 177 -29.40 -20.65 -4.33
CA ALA A 177 -30.15 -20.61 -5.59
C ALA A 177 -29.91 -19.31 -6.37
N ASP A 178 -29.79 -18.17 -5.67
CA ASP A 178 -29.53 -16.87 -6.29
C ASP A 178 -28.11 -16.81 -6.85
N LEU A 179 -27.14 -17.34 -6.09
CA LEU A 179 -25.76 -17.48 -6.54
C LEU A 179 -25.64 -18.43 -7.76
N ALA A 180 -26.40 -19.53 -7.76
CA ALA A 180 -26.41 -20.46 -8.89
C ALA A 180 -27.00 -19.81 -10.16
N ASN A 181 -28.05 -18.99 -10.02
CA ASN A 181 -28.66 -18.27 -11.13
C ASN A 181 -27.75 -17.17 -11.69
N ALA A 182 -26.97 -16.48 -10.84
CA ALA A 182 -26.00 -15.49 -11.28
C ALA A 182 -24.84 -16.11 -12.07
N ARG A 183 -24.36 -17.29 -11.66
CA ARG A 183 -23.31 -18.03 -12.38
C ARG A 183 -23.75 -18.57 -13.74
N ALA A 184 -25.05 -18.64 -13.98
CA ALA A 184 -25.61 -19.16 -15.24
C ALA A 184 -25.81 -18.08 -16.32
N LYS A 185 -25.59 -16.80 -16.00
CA LYS A 185 -25.71 -15.65 -16.90
C LYS A 185 -24.35 -15.27 -17.49
#